data_AF-A0A922YVN5-F1
#
_entry.id   AF-A0A922YVN5-F1
#
_cell.length_a   1.000
_cell.length_b   1.000
_cell.length_c   1.000
_cell.angle_alpha   90.00
_cell.angle_beta   90.00
_cell.angle_gamma   90.00
#
_symmetry.space_group_name_H-M   'P 1'
#
loop_
_entity.id
_entity.type
_entity.pdbx_description
1 polymer ?
#
loop_
_entity_poly.entity_id
_entity_poly.type
_entity_poly.pdbx_seq_one_letter_code
_entity_poly.pdbx_strand_id
1 'polypeptide(L)'
;LRPMKRRGNRRYYQHHEVLMIRRIRELLYDQGFTISGARNKLQEIVQAEREQRRHDDGEAIEVIELTVNGASEGDGALMPDQLQNRLESVARNGASFSLVHEVRRELLEIRELLRHQV
;
A
#
# COMPACT_ATOMS: atom_id res chain seq x y z
N LEU A 1 -21.62 7.39 10.60
CA LEU A 1 -23.05 6.98 10.57
C LEU A 1 -23.91 8.21 10.83
N ARG A 2 -24.76 8.59 9.88
CA ARG A 2 -25.69 9.72 10.01
C ARG A 2 -27.07 9.22 9.60
N PRO A 3 -27.89 8.74 10.55
CA PRO A 3 -29.20 8.23 10.21
C PRO A 3 -30.05 9.35 9.59
N MET A 4 -30.75 9.05 8.49
CA MET A 4 -31.62 10.00 7.82
C MET A 4 -32.81 10.35 8.72
N LYS A 5 -33.01 11.65 9.02
CA LYS A 5 -34.10 12.11 9.89
C LYS A 5 -35.47 11.84 9.26
N ARG A 6 -36.35 11.14 9.99
CA ARG A 6 -37.77 10.93 9.64
C ARG A 6 -38.65 11.13 10.89
N ARG A 7 -39.97 11.27 10.69
CA ARG A 7 -40.96 11.44 11.75
C ARG A 7 -41.13 10.13 12.54
N GLY A 8 -41.20 10.22 13.87
CA GLY A 8 -41.20 9.08 14.78
C GLY A 8 -39.78 8.59 15.04
N ASN A 9 -39.47 8.27 16.30
CA ASN A 9 -38.13 7.93 16.81
C ASN A 9 -37.56 6.58 16.30
N ARG A 10 -37.88 6.18 15.07
CA ARG A 10 -37.41 4.95 14.43
C ARG A 10 -36.18 5.28 13.57
N ARG A 11 -35.09 4.56 13.83
CA ARG A 11 -33.82 4.70 13.10
C ARG A 11 -33.76 3.66 12.00
N TYR A 12 -33.85 4.10 10.75
CA TYR A 12 -33.61 3.25 9.59
C TYR A 12 -32.17 3.41 9.14
N TYR A 13 -31.52 2.30 8.85
CA TYR A 13 -30.15 2.25 8.38
C TYR A 13 -30.12 1.76 6.95
N GLN A 14 -29.23 2.34 6.14
CA GLN A 14 -28.98 1.81 4.80
C GLN A 14 -28.10 0.55 4.86
N HIS A 15 -28.08 -0.21 3.76
CA HIS A 15 -27.25 -1.42 3.65
C HIS A 15 -25.78 -1.16 4.03
N HIS A 16 -25.18 -0.09 3.49
CA HIS A 16 -23.79 0.26 3.78
C HIS A 16 -23.55 0.61 5.27
N GLU A 17 -24.54 1.20 5.95
CA GLU A 17 -24.45 1.49 7.39
C GLU A 17 -24.49 0.19 8.21
N VAL A 18 -25.32 -0.78 7.79
CA VAL A 18 -25.38 -2.09 8.45
C VAL A 18 -24.06 -2.85 8.29
N LEU A 19 -23.44 -2.82 7.10
CA LEU A 19 -22.12 -3.40 6.88
C LEU A 19 -21.06 -2.72 7.76
N MET A 20 -21.07 -1.38 7.82
CA MET A 20 -20.16 -0.63 8.68
C MET A 20 -20.33 -1.00 10.16
N ILE A 21 -21.56 -1.17 10.64
CA ILE A 21 -21.84 -1.59 12.02
C ILE A 21 -21.30 -2.99 12.30
N ARG A 22 -21.42 -3.94 11.37
CA ARG A 22 -20.83 -5.30 11.51
C ARG A 22 -19.32 -5.21 11.64
N ARG A 23 -18.67 -4.43 10.78
CA ARG A 23 -17.22 -4.23 10.84
C ARG A 23 -16.76 -3.56 12.14
N ILE A 24 -17.49 -2.55 12.61
CA ILE A 24 -17.23 -1.93 13.92
C ILE A 24 -17.31 -2.98 15.03
N ARG A 25 -18.32 -3.86 15.02
CA ARG A 25 -18.46 -4.91 16.05
C ARG A 25 -17.27 -5.85 16.06
N GLU A 26 -16.85 -6.35 14.90
CA GLU A 26 -15.68 -7.24 14.77
C GLU A 26 -14.43 -6.58 15.35
N LEU A 27 -14.19 -5.31 15.02
CA LEU A 27 -13.01 -4.58 15.51
C LEU A 27 -13.04 -4.42 17.03
N LEU A 28 -14.20 -4.15 17.62
CA LEU A 28 -14.30 -3.89 19.05
C LEU A 28 -14.28 -5.17 19.89
N TYR A 29 -15.07 -6.18 19.50
CA TYR A 29 -15.29 -7.36 20.33
C TYR A 29 -14.40 -8.54 19.97
N ASP A 30 -14.10 -8.73 18.68
CA ASP A 30 -13.29 -9.88 18.25
C ASP A 30 -11.81 -9.53 18.24
N GLN A 31 -11.46 -8.31 17.79
CA GLN A 31 -10.07 -7.85 17.70
C GLN A 31 -9.64 -7.00 18.90
N GLY A 32 -10.55 -6.60 19.79
CA GLY A 32 -10.24 -5.88 21.02
C GLY A 32 -9.76 -4.44 20.85
N PHE A 33 -10.07 -3.79 19.72
CA PHE A 33 -9.72 -2.37 19.53
C PHE A 33 -10.55 -1.46 20.43
N THR A 34 -9.96 -0.32 20.82
CA THR A 34 -10.72 0.79 21.41
C THR A 34 -11.55 1.49 20.33
N ILE A 35 -12.53 2.31 20.74
CA ILE A 35 -13.36 3.09 19.81
C ILE A 35 -12.51 3.93 18.85
N SER A 36 -11.46 4.57 19.38
CA SER A 36 -10.53 5.38 18.58
C SER A 36 -9.69 4.49 17.65
N GLY A 37 -9.20 3.35 18.13
CA GLY A 37 -8.44 2.40 17.32
C GLY A 37 -9.25 1.83 16.15
N ALA A 38 -10.49 1.41 16.42
CA ALA A 38 -11.40 0.90 15.39
C ALA A 38 -11.75 1.98 14.36
N ARG A 39 -11.91 3.24 14.77
CA ARG A 39 -12.14 4.37 13.86
C ARG A 39 -10.96 4.55 12.90
N ASN A 40 -9.74 4.58 13.41
CA ASN A 40 -8.55 4.74 12.60
C ASN A 40 -8.41 3.57 11.61
N LYS A 41 -8.63 2.34 12.07
CA LYS A 41 -8.56 1.15 11.22
C LYS A 41 -9.60 1.17 10.11
N LEU A 42 -10.82 1.62 10.39
CA LEU A 42 -11.85 1.79 9.36
C LEU A 42 -11.47 2.83 8.31
N GLN A 43 -10.81 3.92 8.70
CA GLN A 43 -10.35 4.93 7.75
C GLN A 43 -9.25 4.38 6.83
N GLU A 44 -8.30 3.63 7.38
CA GLU A 44 -7.24 2.95 6.63
C GLU A 44 -7.83 1.97 5.59
N ILE A 45 -8.77 1.13 6.00
CA ILE A 45 -9.45 0.18 5.09
C ILE A 45 -10.13 0.92 3.93
N VAL A 46 -10.85 2.00 4.21
CA VAL A 46 -11.54 2.79 3.17
C VAL A 46 -10.55 3.48 2.23
N GLN A 47 -9.38 3.90 2.71
CA GLN A 47 -8.33 4.47 1.87
C GLN A 47 -7.71 3.41 0.97
N ALA A 48 -7.36 2.24 1.53
CA ALA A 48 -6.80 1.12 0.78
C ALA A 48 -7.76 0.63 -0.32
N GLU A 49 -9.07 0.52 -0.03
CA GLU A 49 -10.07 0.17 -1.05
C GLU A 49 -10.17 1.20 -2.18
N ARG A 50 -10.00 2.49 -1.87
CA ARG A 50 -10.01 3.56 -2.89
C ARG A 50 -8.76 3.51 -3.76
N GLU A 51 -7.62 3.19 -3.18
CA GLU A 51 -6.35 3.05 -3.90
C GLU A 51 -6.37 1.82 -4.80
N GLN A 52 -6.87 0.68 -4.29
CA GLN A 52 -7.05 -0.52 -5.10
C GLN A 52 -7.94 -0.28 -6.32
N ARG A 53 -9.07 0.43 -6.15
CA ARG A 53 -9.95 0.77 -7.28
C ARG A 53 -9.26 1.68 -8.31
N ARG A 54 -8.40 2.59 -7.86
CA ARG A 54 -7.62 3.44 -8.77
C ARG A 54 -6.57 2.64 -9.54
N HIS A 55 -6.04 1.59 -8.94
CA HIS A 55 -5.09 0.70 -9.60
C HIS A 55 -5.78 -0.22 -10.63
N ASP A 56 -6.95 -0.76 -10.32
CA ASP A 56 -7.74 -1.58 -11.25
C ASP A 56 -8.18 -0.81 -12.50
N ASP A 57 -8.48 0.50 -12.38
CA ASP A 57 -8.81 1.37 -13.51
C ASP A 57 -7.57 1.78 -14.35
N GLY A 58 -6.37 1.47 -13.87
CA GLY A 58 -5.07 1.91 -14.40
C GLY A 58 -4.23 0.83 -15.09
N GLU A 59 -4.61 -0.45 -15.06
CA GLU A 59 -3.96 -1.49 -15.86
C GLU A 59 -4.39 -1.41 -17.34
N ALA A 60 -4.04 -0.30 -18.00
CA ALA A 60 -3.62 -0.41 -19.38
C ALA A 60 -2.34 -1.25 -19.33
N ILE A 61 -2.47 -2.54 -19.66
CA ILE A 61 -1.37 -3.47 -19.87
C ILE A 61 -0.32 -2.72 -20.70
N GLU A 62 0.81 -2.34 -20.09
CA GLU A 62 2.01 -2.05 -20.85
C GLU A 62 2.38 -3.38 -21.51
N VAL A 63 1.94 -3.53 -22.76
CA VAL A 63 2.43 -4.55 -23.66
C VAL A 63 3.90 -4.18 -23.86
N ILE A 64 4.74 -4.71 -22.98
CA ILE A 64 6.17 -4.76 -23.23
C ILE A 64 6.31 -5.60 -24.49
N GLU A 65 6.49 -4.95 -25.63
CA GLU A 65 6.96 -5.60 -26.86
C GLU A 65 8.28 -6.27 -26.51
N LEU A 66 8.19 -7.57 -26.25
CA LEU A 66 9.35 -8.43 -26.11
C LEU A 66 9.87 -8.71 -27.53
N THR A 67 10.44 -7.69 -28.18
CA THR A 67 11.20 -7.86 -29.42
C THR A 67 12.53 -8.54 -29.07
N VAL A 68 12.47 -9.86 -28.88
CA VAL A 68 13.66 -10.70 -28.83
C VAL A 68 14.12 -10.95 -30.26
N ASN A 69 15.24 -10.30 -30.57
CA ASN A 69 16.25 -10.61 -31.59
C ASN A 69 15.99 -10.17 -33.03
N GLY A 70 16.67 -9.08 -33.39
CA GLY A 70 17.25 -8.86 -34.70
C GLY A 70 18.64 -8.23 -34.52
N ALA A 71 19.68 -9.06 -34.38
CA ALA A 71 21.05 -8.61 -34.59
C ALA A 71 21.20 -8.21 -36.06
N SER A 72 21.73 -7.02 -36.35
CA SER A 72 22.89 -6.81 -37.24
C SER A 72 23.04 -5.33 -37.64
N GLU A 73 24.27 -4.84 -37.44
CA GLU A 73 25.04 -3.88 -38.26
C GLU A 73 24.59 -2.40 -38.38
N GLY A 74 25.51 -1.51 -37.98
CA GLY A 74 25.51 -0.11 -38.41
C GLY A 74 26.35 0.80 -37.52
N ASP A 75 27.55 1.16 -37.99
CA ASP A 75 28.45 2.20 -37.47
C ASP A 75 27.73 3.46 -36.94
N GLY A 76 28.12 3.92 -35.76
CA GLY A 76 27.66 5.20 -35.22
C GLY A 76 28.16 5.45 -33.80
N ALA A 77 29.22 6.26 -33.68
CA ALA A 77 29.80 6.70 -32.41
C ALA A 77 28.75 7.27 -31.44
N LEU A 78 28.69 6.77 -30.19
CA LEU A 78 27.77 7.24 -29.15
C LEU A 78 28.54 7.67 -27.89
N MET A 79 28.13 8.83 -27.41
CA MET A 79 28.81 9.74 -26.49
C MET A 79 28.96 9.22 -25.03
N PRO A 80 29.99 9.66 -24.28
CA PRO A 80 30.26 9.22 -22.90
C PRO A 80 29.18 9.59 -21.84
N ASP A 81 28.18 10.39 -22.20
CA ASP A 81 27.25 11.01 -21.24
C ASP A 81 26.03 10.14 -20.88
N GLN A 82 25.91 8.95 -21.48
CA GLN A 82 24.78 8.04 -21.25
C GLN A 82 24.98 7.08 -20.06
N LEU A 83 26.21 6.94 -19.54
CA LEU A 83 26.48 6.14 -18.35
C LEU A 83 26.09 6.86 -17.04
N GLN A 84 26.16 8.19 -17.03
CA GLN A 84 25.88 9.02 -15.85
C GLN A 84 24.40 8.94 -15.44
N ASN A 85 23.48 9.01 -16.42
CA ASN A 85 22.03 8.92 -16.16
C ASN A 85 21.59 7.52 -15.71
N ARG A 86 22.28 6.45 -16.12
CA ARG A 86 21.98 5.08 -15.66
C ARG A 86 22.40 4.86 -14.20
N LEU A 87 23.54 5.41 -13.78
CA LEU A 87 24.02 5.28 -12.39
C LEU A 87 23.14 6.04 -11.39
N GLU A 88 22.60 7.21 -11.75
CA GLU A 88 21.70 7.98 -10.87
C GLU A 88 20.33 7.32 -10.67
N SER A 89 19.80 6.66 -11.70
CA SER A 89 18.52 5.94 -11.61
C SER A 89 18.59 4.69 -10.70
N VAL A 90 19.73 4.00 -10.71
CA VAL A 90 19.99 2.84 -9.83
C VAL A 90 20.20 3.29 -8.39
N ALA A 91 20.87 4.42 -8.16
CA ALA A 91 21.10 4.97 -6.81
C ALA A 91 19.79 5.42 -6.13
N ARG A 92 18.85 6.04 -6.88
CA ARG A 92 17.55 6.47 -6.35
C ARG A 92 16.66 5.28 -5.95
N ASN A 93 16.65 4.22 -6.76
CA ASN A 93 15.89 2.99 -6.45
C ASN A 93 16.58 2.14 -5.37
N GLY A 94 17.90 2.21 -5.25
CA GLY A 94 18.67 1.53 -4.20
C GLY A 94 18.50 2.14 -2.81
N ALA A 95 18.28 3.46 -2.70
CA ALA A 95 18.13 4.15 -1.43
C ALA A 95 16.88 3.71 -0.64
N SER A 96 15.75 3.49 -1.33
CA SER A 96 14.51 3.00 -0.72
C SER A 96 14.66 1.55 -0.21
N PHE A 97 15.39 0.71 -0.95
CA PHE A 97 15.71 -0.64 -0.51
C PHE A 97 16.67 -0.65 0.69
N SER A 98 17.66 0.25 0.70
CA SER A 98 18.63 0.40 1.79
C SER A 98 17.96 0.77 3.11
N LEU A 99 17.04 1.75 3.11
CA LEU A 99 16.39 2.20 4.33
C LEU A 99 15.46 1.12 4.92
N VAL A 100 14.67 0.45 4.07
CA VAL A 100 13.82 -0.67 4.49
C VAL A 100 14.67 -1.83 5.03
N HIS A 101 15.83 -2.08 4.41
CA HIS A 101 16.77 -3.11 4.85
C HIS A 101 17.43 -2.76 6.19
N GLU A 102 17.73 -1.48 6.42
CA GLU A 102 18.31 -0.96 7.68
C GLU A 102 17.30 -1.04 8.84
N VAL A 103 16.07 -0.56 8.63
CA VAL A 103 14.98 -0.69 9.60
C VAL A 103 14.69 -2.15 9.93
N ARG A 104 14.70 -3.04 8.93
CA ARG A 104 14.54 -4.49 9.14
C ARG A 104 15.67 -5.06 10.00
N ARG A 105 16.92 -4.62 9.81
CA ARG A 105 18.08 -5.06 10.60
C ARG A 105 17.92 -4.64 12.07
N GLU A 106 17.59 -3.37 12.33
CA GLU A 106 17.39 -2.85 13.69
C GLU A 106 16.28 -3.59 14.44
N LEU A 107 15.13 -3.83 13.78
CA LEU A 107 14.01 -4.54 14.41
C LEU A 107 14.35 -6.00 14.77
N LEU A 108 15.18 -6.67 13.96
CA LEU A 108 15.65 -8.03 14.28
C LEU A 108 16.60 -8.04 15.47
N GLU A 109 17.46 -7.04 15.60
CA GLU A 109 18.36 -6.88 16.75
C GLU A 109 17.58 -6.65 18.05
N ILE A 110 16.58 -5.77 18.04
CA ILE A 110 15.68 -5.56 19.18
C ILE A 110 14.95 -6.86 19.54
N ARG A 111 14.45 -7.61 18.55
CA ARG A 111 13.78 -8.89 18.78
C ARG A 111 14.70 -9.91 19.43
N GLU A 112 15.96 -10.01 19.00
CA GLU A 112 16.93 -10.90 19.65
C GLU A 112 17.24 -10.47 21.09
N LEU A 113 17.45 -9.18 21.35
CA LEU A 113 17.69 -8.68 22.71
C LEU A 113 16.52 -8.99 23.66
N LEU A 114 15.28 -8.77 23.20
CA LEU A 114 14.09 -9.07 23.98
C LEU A 114 13.85 -10.58 24.17
N ARG A 115 14.33 -11.43 23.25
CA ARG A 115 14.24 -12.90 23.39
C ARG A 115 15.12 -13.48 24.50
N HIS A 116 16.20 -12.80 24.88
CA HIS A 116 17.16 -13.27 25.88
C HIS A 116 16.93 -12.67 27.28
N GLN A 117 15.87 -11.90 27.49
CA GLN A 117 15.52 -11.25 28.77
C GLN A 117 14.46 -12.00 29.60
N VAL A 118 14.14 -13.24 29.25
CA VAL A 118 13.26 -14.14 30.03
C VAL A 118 14.03 -15.41 30.34
#